data_AF-A0A166CNT2-F1
#
_entry.id   AF-A0A166CNT2-F1
#
_cell.length_a   1.000
_cell.length_b   1.000
_cell.length_c   1.000
_cell.angle_alpha   90.00
_cell.angle_beta   90.00
_cell.angle_gamma   90.00
#
_symmetry.space_group_name_H-M   'P 1'
#
loop_
_entity.id
_entity.type
_entity.pdbx_description
1 polymer ?
#
loop_
_entity_poly.entity_id
_entity_poly.type
_entity_poly.pdbx_seq_one_letter_code
_entity_poly.pdbx_strand_id
1 'polypeptide(L)'
;MYNGIGLTTPRGSGTNGYVVRNLSHLRHHETPAERAAAFERNGPPKHREPDEGILEHERKRKVEVKCLELQVQLEDDGISEEEIESQVEALRKKLLEDMATMRITDPKLLKSSDTHGLAAAKKAELSRMAAAFGTRQEYVEGDAFDQEKQAELRERRKVERLEREARQAEERKRIEEQKAKWEADRYVAFGDMLVLLSDCRH
;
A
#
# COMPACT_ATOMS: atom_id res chain seq x y z
N MET A 1 31.76 20.36 23.99
CA MET A 1 30.76 19.90 24.98
C MET A 1 30.16 18.59 24.49
N TYR A 2 30.18 17.55 25.32
CA TYR A 2 29.58 16.25 24.99
C TYR A 2 28.20 16.18 25.64
N ASN A 3 27.13 16.01 24.85
CA ASN A 3 25.73 15.95 25.32
C ASN A 3 25.29 17.11 26.25
N GLY A 4 25.85 18.31 26.06
CA GLY A 4 25.52 19.48 26.89
C GLY A 4 26.05 19.43 28.33
N ILE A 5 26.92 18.48 28.68
CA ILE A 5 27.46 18.30 30.04
C ILE A 5 28.95 18.70 30.05
N GLY A 6 29.38 19.39 31.11
CA GLY A 6 30.78 19.78 31.35
C GLY A 6 31.10 21.23 31.00
N LEU A 7 32.40 21.57 31.02
CA LEU A 7 32.90 22.91 30.70
C LEU A 7 33.08 23.08 29.17
N THR A 8 32.87 24.30 28.67
CA THR A 8 33.15 24.64 27.26
C THR A 8 34.64 24.56 26.96
N THR A 9 35.46 25.10 27.86
CA THR A 9 36.93 24.95 27.88
C THR A 9 37.40 24.77 29.33
N PRO A 10 38.43 23.94 29.59
CA PRO A 10 38.99 23.78 30.93
C PRO A 10 39.88 24.97 31.36
N ARG A 11 40.29 25.82 30.41
CA ARG A 11 41.13 26.99 30.65
C ARG A 11 40.38 28.03 31.50
N GLY A 12 41.00 28.49 32.58
CA GLY A 12 40.39 29.43 33.52
C GLY A 12 39.52 28.77 34.61
N SER A 13 39.24 27.47 34.52
CA SER A 13 38.50 26.73 35.56
C SER A 13 39.37 26.24 36.72
N GLY A 14 40.70 26.25 36.55
CA GLY A 14 41.64 25.70 37.54
C GLY A 14 41.59 24.17 37.68
N THR A 15 40.93 23.44 36.77
CA THR A 15 40.82 21.97 36.78
C THR A 15 41.22 21.36 35.43
N ASN A 16 41.41 20.04 35.41
CA ASN A 16 41.76 19.30 34.18
C ASN A 16 40.55 19.11 33.22
N GLY A 17 39.34 19.56 33.60
CA GLY A 17 38.14 19.41 32.77
C GLY A 17 37.59 17.98 32.67
N TYR A 18 38.02 17.06 33.54
CA TYR A 18 37.56 15.68 33.54
C TYR A 18 36.14 15.56 34.15
N VAL A 19 35.19 15.03 33.39
CA VAL A 19 33.79 14.92 33.78
C VAL A 19 33.44 13.45 34.00
N VAL A 20 32.98 13.12 35.22
CA VAL A 20 32.53 11.76 35.59
C VAL A 20 31.02 11.73 35.72
N ARG A 21 30.39 10.64 35.28
CA ARG A 21 28.96 10.42 35.49
C ARG A 21 28.66 10.26 36.99
N ASN A 22 27.60 10.88 37.49
CA ASN A 22 27.16 10.66 38.86
C ASN A 22 26.54 9.26 39.00
N LEU A 23 27.14 8.38 39.80
CA LEU A 23 26.66 7.02 40.05
C LEU A 23 25.41 6.97 40.95
N SER A 24 25.25 7.99 41.81
CA SER A 24 24.17 8.07 42.80
C SER A 24 22.95 8.85 42.28
N HIS A 25 23.00 9.36 41.05
CA HIS A 25 21.86 10.05 40.46
C HIS A 25 20.76 9.05 40.10
N LEU A 26 19.66 9.08 40.86
CA LEU A 26 18.47 8.28 40.56
C LEU A 26 17.82 8.83 39.29
N ARG A 27 17.65 7.95 38.29
CA ARG A 27 16.90 8.29 37.08
C ARG A 27 15.45 8.49 37.51
N HIS A 28 14.87 9.65 37.21
CA HIS A 28 13.44 9.85 37.38
C HIS A 28 12.72 8.86 36.47
N HIS A 29 12.07 7.86 37.05
CA HIS A 29 11.17 7.00 36.32
C HIS A 29 9.81 7.67 36.31
N GLU A 30 9.27 7.92 35.12
CA GLU A 30 7.90 8.40 35.00
C GLU A 30 6.96 7.40 35.67
N THR A 31 6.15 7.90 36.60
CA THR A 31 5.11 7.11 37.23
C THR A 31 4.06 6.69 36.19
N PRO A 32 3.30 5.62 36.44
CA PRO A 32 2.18 5.24 35.55
C PRO A 32 1.19 6.40 35.31
N ALA A 33 0.93 7.23 36.32
CA ALA A 33 0.05 8.40 36.21
C ALA A 33 0.64 9.48 35.30
N GLU A 34 1.94 9.78 35.42
CA GLU A 34 2.62 10.74 34.55
C GLU A 34 2.65 10.27 33.09
N ARG A 35 2.86 8.97 32.85
CA ARG A 35 2.77 8.39 31.49
C ARG A 35 1.36 8.47 30.92
N ALA A 36 0.33 8.20 31.73
CA ALA A 36 -1.06 8.34 31.30
C ALA A 36 -1.38 9.79 30.93
N ALA A 37 -1.00 10.75 31.78
CA ALA A 37 -1.18 12.18 31.50
C ALA A 37 -0.38 12.64 30.28
N ALA A 38 0.83 12.11 30.06
CA ALA A 38 1.61 12.39 28.86
C ALA A 38 0.95 11.79 27.60
N PHE A 39 0.36 10.61 27.69
CA PHE A 39 -0.38 9.98 26.60
C PHE A 39 -1.68 10.73 26.28
N GLU A 40 -2.43 11.19 27.28
CA GLU A 40 -3.62 12.04 27.08
C GLU A 40 -3.25 13.38 26.44
N ARG A 41 -2.14 13.99 26.89
CA ARG A 41 -1.68 15.29 26.35
C ARG A 41 -1.15 15.18 24.92
N ASN A 42 -0.34 14.17 24.64
CA ASN A 42 0.36 14.05 23.35
C ASN A 42 -0.42 13.21 22.32
N GLY A 43 -1.41 12.43 22.79
CA GLY A 43 -2.11 11.43 22.00
C GLY A 43 -1.21 10.26 21.57
N PRO A 44 -1.80 9.25 20.89
CA PRO A 44 -1.02 8.22 20.23
C PRO A 44 -0.10 8.84 19.15
N PRO A 45 1.10 8.27 18.92
CA PRO A 45 2.02 8.77 17.90
C PRO A 45 1.32 8.82 16.55
N LYS A 46 1.24 10.02 15.97
CA LYS A 46 0.59 10.24 14.68
C LYS A 46 1.43 9.60 13.57
N HIS A 47 0.97 8.48 13.03
CA HIS A 47 1.51 7.94 11.79
C HIS A 47 1.13 8.89 10.66
N ARG A 48 2.12 9.57 10.07
CA ARG A 48 1.89 10.39 8.87
C ARG A 48 1.71 9.46 7.69
N GLU A 49 0.55 9.52 7.08
CA GLU A 49 0.33 8.80 5.83
C GLU A 49 1.22 9.37 4.72
N PRO A 50 1.61 8.56 3.73
CA PRO A 50 2.26 9.05 2.53
C PRO A 50 1.36 10.05 1.81
N ASP A 51 1.94 11.17 1.36
CA ASP A 51 1.21 12.19 0.61
C ASP A 51 1.39 11.91 -0.89
N GLU A 52 0.27 11.74 -1.61
CA GLU A 52 0.28 11.43 -3.04
C GLU A 52 0.90 12.56 -3.86
N GLY A 53 0.68 13.83 -3.48
CA GLY A 53 1.25 14.98 -4.18
C GLY A 53 2.77 15.02 -4.11
N ILE A 54 3.34 14.65 -2.95
CA ILE A 54 4.80 14.57 -2.78
C ILE A 54 5.37 13.40 -3.60
N LEU A 55 4.71 12.25 -3.60
CA LEU A 55 5.13 11.09 -4.40
C LEU A 55 5.09 11.38 -5.90
N GLU A 56 4.06 12.07 -6.39
CA GLU A 56 3.96 12.50 -7.78
C GLU A 56 5.04 13.52 -8.14
N HIS A 57 5.32 14.47 -7.25
CA HIS A 57 6.38 15.45 -7.47
C HIS A 57 7.75 14.78 -7.56
N GLU A 58 8.07 13.83 -6.67
CA GLU A 58 9.32 13.07 -6.74
C GLU A 58 9.42 12.23 -8.02
N ARG A 59 8.30 11.68 -8.53
CA ARG A 59 8.29 10.99 -9.84
C ARG A 59 8.59 11.94 -11.00
N LYS A 60 7.93 13.10 -11.06
CA LYS A 60 8.19 14.13 -12.09
C LYS A 60 9.61 14.65 -12.02
N ARG A 61 10.12 14.90 -10.81
CA ARG A 61 11.51 15.31 -10.59
C ARG A 61 12.51 14.32 -11.16
N LYS A 62 12.27 13.01 -11.02
CA LYS A 62 13.14 11.97 -11.62
C LYS A 62 13.15 12.01 -13.15
N VAL A 63 12.04 12.39 -13.78
CA VAL A 63 11.99 12.59 -15.24
C VAL A 63 12.85 13.79 -15.62
N GLU A 64 12.65 14.95 -14.97
CA GLU A 64 13.40 16.16 -15.29
C GLU A 64 14.90 16.03 -15.01
N VAL A 65 15.29 15.29 -13.97
CA VAL A 65 16.71 14.98 -13.71
C VAL A 65 17.33 14.22 -14.89
N LYS A 66 16.65 13.23 -15.46
CA LYS A 66 17.14 12.50 -16.64
C LYS A 66 17.19 13.37 -17.89
N CYS A 67 16.22 14.26 -18.07
CA CYS A 67 16.22 15.25 -19.15
C CYS A 67 17.44 16.18 -19.05
N LEU A 68 17.75 16.66 -17.84
CA LEU A 68 18.91 17.50 -17.57
C LEU A 68 20.23 16.73 -17.77
N GLU A 69 20.30 15.47 -17.34
CA GLU A 69 21.47 14.62 -17.58
C GLU A 69 21.75 14.45 -19.08
N LEU A 70 20.72 14.22 -19.90
CA LEU A 70 20.87 14.15 -21.36
C LEU A 70 21.30 15.50 -21.94
N GLN A 71 20.69 16.59 -21.49
CA GLN A 71 21.04 17.93 -21.97
C GLN A 71 22.53 18.22 -21.76
N VAL A 72 23.05 17.99 -20.55
CA VAL A 72 24.48 18.19 -20.24
C VAL A 72 25.37 17.33 -21.14
N GLN A 73 24.99 16.08 -21.40
CA GLN A 73 25.75 15.19 -22.29
C GLN A 73 25.82 15.73 -23.72
N LEU A 74 24.70 16.20 -24.28
CA LEU A 74 24.66 16.71 -25.65
C LEU A 74 25.37 18.06 -25.78
N GLU A 75 25.34 18.89 -24.73
CA GLU A 75 26.13 20.13 -24.63
C GLU A 75 27.64 19.84 -24.62
N ASP A 76 28.07 18.84 -23.83
CA ASP A 76 29.48 18.40 -23.79
C ASP A 76 29.95 17.82 -25.14
N ASP A 77 29.04 17.16 -25.88
CA ASP A 77 29.29 16.62 -27.22
C ASP A 77 29.29 17.70 -28.32
N GLY A 78 28.93 18.95 -27.99
CA GLY A 78 28.95 20.10 -28.90
C GLY A 78 27.83 20.11 -29.95
N ILE A 79 26.68 19.49 -29.64
CA ILE A 79 25.50 19.45 -30.51
C ILE A 79 24.80 20.82 -30.52
N SER A 80 24.05 21.12 -31.59
CA SER A 80 23.34 22.39 -31.71
C SER A 80 22.17 22.50 -30.71
N GLU A 81 21.90 23.71 -30.21
CA GLU A 81 20.83 23.95 -29.21
C GLU A 81 19.45 23.48 -29.69
N GLU A 82 19.14 23.62 -30.97
CA GLU A 82 17.86 23.19 -31.57
C GLU A 82 17.71 21.66 -31.56
N GLU A 83 18.78 20.92 -31.84
CA GLU A 83 18.78 19.46 -31.81
C GLU A 83 18.71 18.92 -30.38
N ILE A 84 19.37 19.62 -29.43
CA ILE A 84 19.31 19.29 -28.00
C ILE A 84 17.87 19.40 -27.49
N GLU A 85 17.19 20.51 -27.78
CA GLU A 85 15.81 20.73 -27.33
C GLU A 85 14.87 19.66 -27.88
N SER A 86 15.00 19.32 -29.17
CA SER A 86 14.19 18.26 -29.80
C SER A 86 14.38 16.89 -29.14
N GLN A 87 15.63 16.50 -28.88
CA GLN A 87 15.96 15.22 -28.26
C GLN A 87 15.50 15.15 -26.80
N VAL A 88 15.70 16.23 -26.03
CA VAL A 88 15.25 16.32 -24.63
C VAL A 88 13.73 16.30 -24.54
N GLU A 89 13.02 16.99 -25.44
CA GLU A 89 11.55 16.97 -25.47
C GLU A 89 10.99 15.59 -25.83
N ALA A 90 11.61 14.90 -26.78
CA ALA A 90 11.26 13.53 -27.12
C ALA A 90 11.47 12.57 -25.94
N LEU A 91 12.60 12.70 -25.21
CA LEU A 91 12.88 11.93 -24.02
C LEU A 91 11.89 12.24 -22.88
N ARG A 92 11.55 13.52 -22.67
CA ARG A 92 10.55 13.94 -21.68
C ARG A 92 9.19 13.29 -21.94
N LYS A 93 8.69 13.33 -23.18
CA LYS A 93 7.42 12.70 -23.58
C LYS A 93 7.43 11.19 -23.29
N LYS A 94 8.49 10.50 -23.73
CA LYS A 94 8.66 9.07 -23.52
C LYS A 94 8.67 8.69 -22.03
N LEU A 95 9.43 9.43 -21.20
CA LEU A 95 9.52 9.14 -19.77
C LEU A 95 8.22 9.44 -19.01
N LEU A 96 7.43 10.43 -19.45
CA LEU A 96 6.10 10.69 -18.87
C LEU A 96 5.11 9.56 -19.20
N GLU A 97 5.16 9.01 -20.41
CA GLU A 97 4.37 7.83 -20.81
C GLU A 97 4.79 6.58 -20.01
N ASP A 98 6.10 6.35 -19.88
CA ASP A 98 6.66 5.25 -19.08
C ASP A 98 6.31 5.42 -17.58
N MET A 99 6.24 6.64 -17.06
CA MET A 99 5.85 6.90 -15.67
C MET A 99 4.43 6.41 -15.37
N ALA A 100 3.51 6.50 -16.34
CA ALA A 100 2.14 6.03 -16.16
C ALA A 100 2.07 4.49 -16.07
N THR A 101 2.99 3.78 -16.71
CA THR A 101 3.06 2.31 -16.72
C THR A 101 3.92 1.75 -15.58
N MET A 102 4.97 2.46 -15.16
CA MET A 102 5.93 2.00 -14.16
C MET A 102 5.46 2.28 -12.72
N ARG A 103 4.69 1.36 -12.16
CA ARG A 103 4.09 1.49 -10.81
C ARG A 103 4.97 1.06 -9.63
N ILE A 104 6.24 0.71 -9.82
CA ILE A 104 7.03 0.09 -8.75
C ILE A 104 8.40 0.76 -8.65
N THR A 105 8.58 1.59 -7.62
CA THR A 105 9.91 1.92 -7.11
C THR A 105 10.28 0.87 -6.07
N ASP A 106 11.33 0.09 -6.35
CA ASP A 106 11.94 -0.81 -5.37
C ASP A 106 12.30 -0.02 -4.10
N PRO A 107 11.85 -0.46 -2.90
CA PRO A 107 12.08 0.28 -1.66
C PRO A 107 13.58 0.40 -1.32
N LYS A 108 14.40 -0.51 -1.85
CA LYS A 108 15.85 -0.52 -1.66
C LYS A 108 16.57 0.61 -2.41
N LEU A 109 15.95 1.19 -3.43
CA LEU A 109 16.53 2.29 -4.19
C LEU A 109 16.19 3.66 -3.57
N LEU A 110 15.31 3.70 -2.57
CA LEU A 110 14.93 4.94 -1.90
C LEU A 110 16.03 5.40 -0.95
N LYS A 111 16.33 6.70 -0.99
CA LYS A 111 17.25 7.34 -0.05
C LYS A 111 16.58 7.48 1.31
N SER A 112 17.37 7.52 2.38
CA SER A 112 16.86 7.76 3.75
C SER A 112 16.11 9.08 3.90
N SER A 113 16.39 10.05 3.03
CA SER A 113 15.70 11.34 2.96
C SER A 113 14.29 11.27 2.35
N ASP A 114 13.95 10.20 1.62
CA ASP A 114 12.64 10.02 0.98
C ASP A 114 11.63 9.43 1.97
N THR A 115 11.22 10.26 2.94
CA THR A 115 10.33 9.85 4.03
C THR A 115 8.97 9.37 3.54
N HIS A 116 8.40 10.02 2.52
CA HIS A 116 7.09 9.65 1.96
C HIS A 116 7.18 8.40 1.09
N GLY A 117 8.23 8.24 0.27
CA GLY A 117 8.48 7.02 -0.47
C GLY A 117 8.65 5.81 0.44
N LEU A 118 9.46 5.96 1.51
CA LEU A 118 9.65 4.92 2.52
C LEU A 118 8.35 4.57 3.26
N ALA A 119 7.55 5.57 3.60
CA ALA A 119 6.24 5.35 4.22
C ALA A 119 5.28 4.61 3.29
N ALA A 120 5.25 4.96 2.00
CA ALA A 120 4.41 4.29 1.00
C ALA A 120 4.82 2.83 0.79
N ALA A 121 6.13 2.59 0.66
CA ALA A 121 6.69 1.25 0.58
C ALA A 121 6.33 0.41 1.82
N LYS A 122 6.52 0.98 3.02
CA LYS A 122 6.19 0.30 4.27
C LYS A 122 4.70 0.02 4.41
N LYS A 123 3.82 0.93 3.98
CA LYS A 123 2.36 0.71 3.94
C LYS A 123 2.01 -0.47 3.03
N ALA A 124 2.64 -0.57 1.87
CA ALA A 124 2.46 -1.71 0.95
C ALA A 124 3.00 -3.03 1.53
N GLU A 125 4.17 -3.01 2.17
CA GLU A 125 4.74 -4.18 2.85
C GLU A 125 3.85 -4.65 4.00
N LEU A 126 3.38 -3.74 4.85
CA LEU A 126 2.48 -4.05 5.95
C LEU A 126 1.14 -4.59 5.45
N SER A 127 0.58 -4.03 4.37
CA SER A 127 -0.64 -4.55 3.73
C SER A 127 -0.45 -5.99 3.20
N ARG A 128 0.71 -6.27 2.58
CA ARG A 128 1.05 -7.63 2.12
C ARG A 128 1.23 -8.59 3.29
N MET A 129 1.88 -8.15 4.36
CA MET A 129 2.08 -8.93 5.58
C MET A 129 0.73 -9.22 6.26
N ALA A 130 -0.14 -8.21 6.39
CA ALA A 130 -1.50 -8.33 6.89
C ALA A 130 -2.31 -9.39 6.11
N ALA A 131 -2.27 -9.34 4.79
CA ALA A 131 -2.90 -10.34 3.94
C ALA A 131 -2.34 -11.76 4.18
N ALA A 132 -1.02 -11.89 4.36
CA ALA A 132 -0.38 -13.16 4.66
C ALA A 132 -0.78 -13.75 6.02
N PHE A 133 -1.01 -12.90 7.03
CA PHE A 133 -1.55 -13.33 8.34
C PHE A 133 -3.08 -13.52 8.33
N GLY A 134 -3.75 -13.27 7.19
CA GLY A 134 -5.20 -13.38 7.08
C GLY A 134 -5.96 -12.29 7.85
N THR A 135 -5.31 -11.18 8.19
CA THR A 135 -6.00 -10.02 8.77
C THR A 135 -6.79 -9.32 7.67
N ARG A 136 -8.02 -8.93 7.99
CA ARG A 136 -8.91 -8.24 7.07
C ARG A 136 -8.43 -6.80 6.83
N GLN A 137 -8.72 -6.23 5.66
CA GLN A 137 -8.36 -4.84 5.35
C GLN A 137 -9.12 -3.85 6.22
N GLU A 138 -10.32 -4.22 6.67
CA GLU A 138 -11.18 -3.38 7.52
C GLU A 138 -10.90 -3.59 9.02
N TYR A 139 -9.81 -4.28 9.37
CA TYR A 139 -9.45 -4.51 10.76
C TYR A 139 -8.97 -3.20 11.42
N VAL A 140 -9.72 -2.74 12.42
CA VAL A 140 -9.35 -1.61 13.27
C VAL A 140 -8.92 -2.14 14.64
N GLU A 141 -7.79 -1.65 15.14
CA GLU A 141 -7.31 -1.99 16.47
C GLU A 141 -8.33 -1.54 17.53
N GLY A 142 -8.68 -2.44 18.45
CA GLY A 142 -9.66 -2.16 19.51
C GLY A 142 -11.08 -2.66 19.23
N ASP A 143 -11.46 -2.84 17.96
CA ASP A 143 -12.81 -3.35 17.59
C ASP A 143 -13.11 -4.74 18.17
N ALA A 144 -12.07 -5.51 18.51
CA ALA A 144 -12.22 -6.80 19.17
C ALA A 144 -12.86 -6.71 20.57
N PHE A 145 -12.70 -5.57 21.25
CA PHE A 145 -13.20 -5.35 22.62
C PHE A 145 -14.57 -4.65 22.65
N ASP A 146 -15.00 -4.02 21.55
CA ASP A 146 -16.30 -3.37 21.41
C ASP A 146 -17.42 -4.39 21.19
N GLN A 147 -18.20 -4.68 22.24
CA GLN A 147 -19.26 -5.69 22.20
C GLN A 147 -20.33 -5.41 21.13
N GLU A 148 -20.71 -4.15 20.95
CA GLU A 148 -21.72 -3.74 19.97
C GLU A 148 -21.23 -3.98 18.53
N LYS A 149 -20.02 -3.55 18.20
CA LYS A 149 -19.40 -3.81 16.89
C LYS A 149 -19.25 -5.31 16.63
N GLN A 150 -18.90 -6.09 17.65
CA GLN A 150 -18.81 -7.54 17.52
C GLN A 150 -20.18 -8.18 17.25
N ALA A 151 -21.26 -7.69 17.87
CA ALA A 151 -22.62 -8.15 17.61
C ALA A 151 -23.05 -7.81 16.17
N GLU A 152 -22.82 -6.56 15.73
CA GLU A 152 -23.12 -6.11 14.36
C GLU A 152 -22.35 -6.95 13.32
N LEU A 153 -21.06 -7.18 13.53
CA LEU A 153 -20.24 -8.03 12.66
C LEU A 153 -20.75 -9.47 12.58
N ARG A 154 -21.28 -10.02 13.68
CA ARG A 154 -21.88 -11.37 13.68
C ARG A 154 -23.17 -11.39 12.89
N GLU A 155 -24.06 -10.42 13.09
CA GLU A 155 -25.32 -10.33 12.33
C GLU A 155 -25.07 -10.10 10.84
N ARG A 156 -24.14 -9.21 10.49
CA ARG A 156 -23.72 -9.00 9.09
C ARG A 156 -23.23 -10.28 8.44
N ARG A 157 -22.39 -11.06 9.14
CA ARG A 157 -21.91 -12.37 8.65
C ARG A 157 -23.03 -13.40 8.50
N LYS A 158 -24.08 -13.34 9.32
CA LYS A 158 -25.26 -14.22 9.18
C LYS A 158 -26.07 -13.84 7.95
N VAL A 159 -26.36 -12.55 7.76
CA VAL A 159 -27.11 -12.05 6.60
C VAL A 159 -26.37 -12.35 5.30
N GLU A 160 -25.06 -12.09 5.24
CA GLU A 160 -24.24 -12.38 4.05
C GLU A 160 -24.24 -13.88 3.71
N ARG A 161 -24.23 -14.75 4.73
CA ARG A 161 -24.32 -16.20 4.53
C ARG A 161 -25.67 -16.60 3.95
N LEU A 162 -26.76 -16.11 4.53
CA LEU A 162 -28.12 -16.40 4.06
C LEU A 162 -28.33 -15.89 2.62
N GLU A 163 -27.82 -14.71 2.31
CA GLU A 163 -27.91 -14.15 0.97
C GLU A 163 -27.10 -14.97 -0.04
N ARG A 164 -25.89 -15.41 0.33
CA ARG A 164 -25.06 -16.28 -0.51
C ARG A 164 -25.73 -17.64 -0.75
N GLU A 165 -26.33 -18.23 0.28
CA GLU A 165 -27.10 -19.48 0.16
C GLU A 165 -28.33 -19.31 -0.74
N ALA A 166 -29.04 -18.19 -0.62
CA ALA A 166 -30.17 -17.86 -1.48
C ALA A 166 -29.75 -17.69 -2.96
N ARG A 167 -28.67 -16.95 -3.24
CA ARG A 167 -28.12 -16.81 -4.60
C ARG A 167 -27.71 -18.16 -5.19
N GLN A 168 -27.04 -19.01 -4.41
CA GLN A 168 -26.65 -20.35 -4.87
C GLN A 168 -27.87 -21.25 -5.12
N ALA A 169 -28.92 -21.15 -4.31
CA ALA A 169 -30.15 -21.89 -4.53
C ALA A 169 -30.88 -21.44 -5.81
N GLU A 170 -30.92 -20.13 -6.08
CA GLU A 170 -31.48 -19.60 -7.32
C GLU A 170 -30.68 -20.04 -8.55
N GLU A 171 -29.34 -19.95 -8.49
CA GLU A 171 -28.46 -20.38 -9.57
C GLU A 171 -28.60 -21.88 -9.85
N ARG A 172 -28.69 -22.71 -8.81
CA ARG A 172 -28.96 -24.16 -8.92
C ARG A 172 -30.30 -24.43 -9.62
N LYS A 173 -31.36 -23.72 -9.24
CA LYS A 173 -32.68 -23.85 -9.89
C LYS A 173 -32.61 -23.49 -11.37
N ARG A 174 -31.96 -22.37 -11.71
CA ARG A 174 -31.76 -21.96 -13.12
C ARG A 174 -30.98 -23.01 -13.93
N ILE A 175 -29.93 -23.59 -13.35
CA ILE A 175 -29.14 -24.65 -14.00
C ILE A 175 -29.99 -25.92 -14.19
N GLU A 176 -30.80 -26.29 -13.21
CA GLU A 176 -31.69 -27.45 -13.28
C GLU A 176 -32.79 -27.27 -14.33
N GLU A 177 -33.40 -26.09 -14.41
CA GLU A 177 -34.35 -25.72 -15.47
C GLU A 177 -33.71 -25.76 -16.87
N GLN A 178 -32.49 -25.23 -17.02
CA GLN A 178 -31.75 -25.30 -18.30
C GLN A 178 -31.42 -26.74 -18.69
N LYS A 179 -31.01 -27.58 -17.73
CA LYS A 179 -30.75 -29.01 -17.96
C LYS A 179 -32.02 -29.74 -18.37
N ALA A 180 -33.14 -29.52 -17.68
CA ALA A 180 -34.43 -30.13 -18.02
C ALA A 180 -34.89 -29.73 -19.42
N LYS A 181 -34.71 -28.46 -19.80
CA LYS A 181 -35.01 -27.98 -21.15
C LYS A 181 -34.12 -28.65 -22.20
N TRP A 182 -32.81 -28.73 -21.96
CA TRP A 182 -31.88 -29.42 -22.86
C TRP A 182 -32.19 -30.92 -23.01
N GLU A 183 -32.56 -31.60 -21.91
CA GLU A 183 -32.96 -33.00 -21.96
C GLU A 183 -34.27 -33.19 -22.73
N ALA A 184 -35.25 -32.31 -22.56
CA ALA A 184 -36.50 -32.32 -23.33
C ALA A 184 -36.22 -32.12 -24.82
N ASP A 185 -35.41 -31.12 -25.19
CA ASP A 185 -35.01 -30.87 -26.58
C ASP A 185 -34.24 -32.07 -27.17
N ARG A 186 -33.38 -32.73 -26.36
CA ARG A 186 -32.69 -33.96 -26.77
C ARG A 186 -33.66 -35.11 -27.02
N TYR A 187 -34.67 -35.30 -26.16
CA TYR A 187 -35.71 -36.32 -26.35
C TYR A 187 -36.55 -36.07 -27.60
N VAL A 188 -36.92 -34.81 -27.86
CA VAL A 188 -37.65 -34.43 -29.09
C VAL A 188 -36.79 -34.70 -30.32
N ALA A 189 -35.52 -34.29 -30.33
CA ALA A 189 -34.59 -34.55 -31.44
C ALA A 189 -34.37 -36.06 -31.70
N PHE A 190 -34.32 -36.88 -30.63
CA PHE A 190 -34.22 -38.33 -30.75
C PHE A 190 -35.51 -38.97 -31.28
N GLY A 191 -36.67 -38.43 -30.89
CA GLY A 191 -37.98 -38.82 -31.41
C GLY A 191 -38.15 -38.48 -32.89
N ASP A 192 -37.81 -37.25 -33.28
CA ASP A 192 -37.86 -36.79 -34.68
C ASP A 192 -36.90 -37.59 -35.57
N MET A 193 -35.71 -37.94 -35.07
CA MET A 193 -34.79 -38.84 -35.78
C MET A 193 -35.37 -40.25 -35.96
N LEU A 194 -36.11 -40.77 -34.97
CA LEU A 194 -36.76 -42.08 -35.07
C LEU A 194 -37.92 -42.09 -36.08
N VAL A 195 -38.69 -40.99 -36.12
CA VAL A 195 -39.77 -40.79 -37.11
C VAL A 195 -39.19 -40.70 -38.52
N LEU A 196 -38.12 -39.92 -38.72
CA LEU A 196 -37.41 -39.83 -40.00
C LEU A 196 -36.82 -41.18 -40.46
N LEU A 197 -36.30 -42.01 -39.54
CA LEU A 197 -35.85 -43.37 -39.86
C LEU A 197 -37.00 -44.32 -40.21
N SER A 198 -38.20 -44.09 -39.66
CA SER A 198 -39.39 -44.89 -39.95
C SER A 198 -40.02 -44.51 -41.30
N ASP A 199 -39.98 -43.23 -41.67
CA ASP A 199 -40.52 -42.72 -42.93
C ASP A 199 -39.63 -43.04 -44.15
N CYS A 200 -38.33 -43.32 -43.95
CA CYS A 200 -37.44 -43.83 -45.01
C CYS A 200 -37.55 -45.35 -45.25
N ARG A 201 -38.47 -46.06 -44.59
CA ARG A 201 -38.67 -47.53 -44.75
C ARG A 201 -39.91 -47.92 -45.57
N HIS A 202 -40.57 -46.97 -46.22
CA HIS A 202 -41.56 -47.21 -47.29
C HIS A 202 -41.03 -46.70 -48.63
#